data_AF-A0A813BR81-F1
#
_entry.id   AF-A0A813BR81-F1
#
_cell.length_a   1.000
_cell.length_b   1.000
_cell.length_c   1.000
_cell.angle_alpha   90.00
_cell.angle_beta   90.00
_cell.angle_gamma   90.00
#
_symmetry.space_group_name_H-M   'P 1'
#
loop_
_entity.id
_entity.type
_entity.pdbx_description
1 polymer ?
#
loop_
_entity_poly.entity_id
_entity_poly.type
_entity_poly.pdbx_seq_one_letter_code
_entity_poly.pdbx_strand_id
1 'polypeptide(L)'
;MGACVSSVLPCKSSSLMGEVETVQSEKMAGRVPGVTVSLEAVKMDIAEEAGSPSPLLEAVMAGRILDMERAQAIARDIAKPDYTIGKYFQDLMATFPELHLFGLEGMSVDTLEFKRDVLYGGRVAGDEFQRTIGAFFAIYWLLRSSIDGKHGFCHGVDDSWRPLPSRDGESDKCRVFYGDETIWKYFQDLMLDAGVLVQKGSKLEVDSETTLALLVLTALHDVMKVSLLLPVVQKADAPYRGYGESEVIADHDLAIFYLIERYPQLLPSLSSLKPELQSSVQMVLSGLAFNNGWFVQAEAPPGAVLRGIKAAITSQNKSDRQVSKRDLSLYFVHWLTDLAGAEPSPLFGCLKLTSQLPLPVLKSFMESVKYIEQLAERTETEVMESYLKEPPHMLMQAVQA
;
A
#
# COMPACT_ATOMS: atom_id res chain seq x y z
N MET A 1 37.92 -78.36 27.81
CA MET A 1 37.15 -77.94 26.62
C MET A 1 35.93 -77.17 27.10
N GLY A 2 35.74 -75.95 26.58
CA GLY A 2 34.46 -75.23 26.54
C GLY A 2 33.91 -74.66 27.85
N ALA A 3 34.24 -73.41 28.16
CA ALA A 3 33.42 -72.55 29.02
C ALA A 3 33.00 -71.32 28.20
N CYS A 4 31.69 -71.14 28.03
CA CYS A 4 31.06 -70.04 27.31
C CYS A 4 30.39 -69.12 28.34
N VAL A 5 30.73 -67.83 28.35
CA VAL A 5 30.19 -66.84 29.29
C VAL A 5 29.42 -65.77 28.51
N SER A 6 28.27 -65.43 29.08
CA SER A 6 27.23 -64.47 28.69
C SER A 6 27.71 -63.04 28.38
N SER A 7 26.97 -62.34 27.52
CA SER A 7 26.78 -60.89 27.69
C SER A 7 25.36 -60.46 27.27
N VAL A 8 24.71 -59.74 28.18
CA VAL A 8 23.41 -59.09 28.05
C VAL A 8 23.65 -57.69 27.45
N LEU A 9 22.98 -57.37 26.35
CA LEU A 9 23.11 -56.07 25.67
C LEU A 9 22.33 -54.97 26.43
N PRO A 10 22.95 -53.82 26.77
CA PRO A 10 22.23 -52.64 27.21
C PRO A 10 21.84 -51.71 26.05
N CYS A 11 20.61 -51.20 26.12
CA CYS A 11 20.11 -50.06 25.35
C CYS A 11 21.07 -48.87 25.38
N LYS A 12 21.45 -48.37 24.20
CA LYS A 12 22.11 -47.07 24.05
C LYS A 12 21.10 -46.08 23.48
N SER A 13 20.87 -45.02 24.26
CA SER A 13 20.20 -43.78 23.87
C SER A 13 20.92 -43.17 22.66
N SER A 14 20.24 -43.08 21.52
CA SER A 14 20.68 -42.28 20.40
C SER A 14 20.35 -40.81 20.68
N SER A 15 21.37 -39.99 20.93
CA SER A 15 21.28 -38.55 20.84
C SER A 15 21.02 -38.14 19.39
N LEU A 16 19.77 -37.77 19.08
CA LEU A 16 19.46 -36.98 17.89
C LEU A 16 19.81 -35.53 18.21
N MET A 17 21.00 -35.10 17.80
CA MET A 17 21.27 -33.67 17.63
C MET A 17 20.37 -33.20 16.49
N GLY A 18 19.35 -32.42 16.83
CA GLY A 18 18.52 -31.73 15.86
C GLY A 18 19.37 -30.69 15.14
N GLU A 19 19.33 -30.74 13.81
CA GLU A 19 19.82 -29.70 12.93
C GLU A 19 19.18 -28.37 13.35
N VAL A 20 20.01 -27.38 13.67
CA VAL A 20 19.55 -26.00 13.85
C VAL A 20 19.23 -25.48 12.46
N GLU A 21 17.94 -25.50 12.10
CA GLU A 21 17.43 -24.96 10.83
C GLU A 21 17.88 -23.51 10.64
N THR A 22 18.80 -23.30 9.70
CA THR A 22 19.29 -22.00 9.22
C THR A 22 18.27 -21.22 8.35
N VAL A 23 16.98 -21.54 8.45
CA VAL A 23 15.92 -21.01 7.55
C VAL A 23 15.31 -19.67 8.05
N GLN A 24 15.85 -19.05 9.11
CA GLN A 24 15.18 -17.95 9.85
C GLN A 24 15.80 -16.54 9.71
N SER A 25 16.95 -16.36 9.04
CA SER A 25 17.58 -15.04 8.85
C SER A 25 17.05 -14.28 7.63
N GLU A 26 16.71 -14.99 6.55
CA GLU A 26 16.39 -14.36 5.26
C GLU A 26 14.99 -13.72 5.24
N LYS A 27 14.00 -14.30 5.94
CA LYS A 27 12.62 -13.79 5.97
C LYS A 27 12.45 -12.45 6.70
N MET A 28 13.38 -12.12 7.59
CA MET A 28 13.41 -10.86 8.34
C MET A 28 14.23 -9.77 7.65
N ALA A 29 15.03 -10.15 6.66
CA ALA A 29 15.90 -9.21 5.97
C ALA A 29 15.07 -8.17 5.22
N GLY A 30 15.47 -6.90 5.33
CA GLY A 30 14.81 -5.80 4.63
C GLY A 30 13.51 -5.29 5.28
N ARG A 31 13.09 -5.83 6.43
CA ARG A 31 11.86 -5.40 7.14
C ARG A 31 12.12 -4.29 8.16
N VAL A 32 11.12 -3.43 8.37
CA VAL A 32 11.11 -2.47 9.48
C VAL A 32 10.52 -3.09 10.76
N PRO A 33 10.80 -2.54 11.95
CA PRO A 33 10.14 -2.97 13.18
C PRO A 33 8.61 -2.90 13.08
N GLY A 34 7.93 -3.97 13.50
CA GLY A 34 6.48 -4.04 13.47
C GLY A 34 5.77 -3.27 14.59
N VAL A 35 4.44 -3.17 14.45
CA VAL A 35 3.49 -2.63 15.43
C VAL A 35 2.81 -3.72 16.26
N THR A 36 2.30 -3.34 17.42
CA THR A 36 1.47 -4.20 18.27
C THR A 36 0.30 -3.40 18.82
N VAL A 37 -0.83 -4.07 19.03
CA VAL A 37 -2.01 -3.50 19.70
C VAL A 37 -2.17 -4.21 21.04
N SER A 38 -2.37 -3.44 22.12
CA SER A 38 -2.66 -4.01 23.44
C SER A 38 -4.10 -4.50 23.50
N LEU A 39 -4.29 -5.83 23.56
CA LEU A 39 -5.61 -6.46 23.53
C LEU A 39 -6.38 -6.39 24.85
N GLU A 40 -5.68 -6.16 25.96
CA GLU A 40 -6.30 -6.07 27.29
C GLU A 40 -7.16 -4.81 27.42
N ALA A 41 -6.75 -3.70 26.80
CA ALA A 41 -7.56 -2.48 26.71
C ALA A 41 -8.76 -2.67 25.77
N VAL A 42 -8.53 -3.31 24.62
CA VAL A 42 -9.51 -3.49 23.55
C VAL A 42 -10.68 -4.40 23.93
N LYS A 43 -10.43 -5.46 24.73
CA LYS A 43 -11.49 -6.39 25.17
C LYS A 43 -12.52 -5.75 26.11
N MET A 44 -12.18 -4.67 26.81
CA MET A 44 -13.12 -3.94 27.67
C MET A 44 -14.06 -3.06 26.85
N ASP A 45 -13.54 -2.41 25.81
CA ASP A 45 -14.28 -1.42 25.01
C ASP A 45 -15.27 -2.08 24.01
N ILE A 46 -14.91 -3.23 23.42
CA ILE A 46 -15.80 -3.97 22.49
C ILE A 46 -17.15 -4.37 23.13
N ALA A 47 -17.18 -4.60 24.45
CA ALA A 47 -18.39 -5.02 25.15
C ALA A 47 -19.46 -3.91 25.24
N GLU A 48 -19.09 -2.65 25.00
CA GLU A 48 -19.99 -1.49 25.11
C GLU A 48 -20.58 -1.02 23.76
N GLU A 49 -20.07 -1.51 22.62
CA GLU A 49 -20.37 -0.98 21.27
C GLU A 49 -21.42 -1.78 20.47
N ALA A 50 -22.56 -2.10 21.09
CA ALA A 50 -23.69 -2.73 20.40
C ALA A 50 -24.29 -1.76 19.35
N GLY A 51 -23.78 -1.79 18.12
CA GLY A 51 -24.25 -0.96 17.00
C GLY A 51 -23.15 -0.43 16.07
N SER A 52 -21.87 -0.71 16.35
CA SER A 52 -20.77 -0.35 15.45
C SER A 52 -20.73 -1.24 14.20
N PRO A 53 -20.41 -0.69 13.00
CA PRO A 53 -20.09 -1.52 11.84
C PRO A 53 -18.82 -2.33 12.04
N SER A 54 -17.89 -1.90 12.90
CA SER A 54 -16.64 -2.61 13.17
C SER A 54 -16.19 -2.32 14.62
N PRO A 55 -16.71 -3.08 15.61
CA PRO A 55 -16.46 -2.81 17.03
C PRO A 55 -14.98 -2.84 17.42
N LEU A 56 -14.18 -3.70 16.78
CA LEU A 56 -12.74 -3.74 17.04
C LEU A 56 -12.03 -2.49 16.51
N LEU A 57 -12.42 -2.02 15.32
CA LEU A 57 -11.86 -0.79 14.75
C LEU A 57 -12.18 0.40 15.64
N GLU A 58 -13.44 0.55 16.03
CA GLU A 58 -13.91 1.65 16.87
C GLU A 58 -13.24 1.64 18.24
N ALA A 59 -13.20 0.48 18.92
CA ALA A 59 -12.46 0.31 20.17
C ALA A 59 -10.97 0.70 20.06
N VAL A 60 -10.27 0.25 19.01
CA VAL A 60 -8.83 0.53 18.86
C VAL A 60 -8.58 2.00 18.50
N MET A 61 -9.50 2.63 17.75
CA MET A 61 -9.42 4.02 17.31
C MET A 61 -10.03 5.01 18.31
N ALA A 62 -10.73 4.54 19.35
CA ALA A 62 -11.36 5.37 20.36
C ALA A 62 -10.37 6.40 20.95
N GLY A 63 -10.74 7.68 20.86
CA GLY A 63 -9.93 8.81 21.36
C GLY A 63 -8.65 9.09 20.57
N ARG A 64 -8.34 8.35 19.51
CA ARG A 64 -7.19 8.62 18.65
C ARG A 64 -7.51 9.71 17.64
N ILE A 65 -6.53 10.57 17.41
CA ILE A 65 -6.60 11.66 16.43
C ILE A 65 -5.31 11.68 15.61
N LEU A 66 -5.38 12.22 14.40
CA LEU A 66 -4.19 12.53 13.61
C LEU A 66 -3.41 13.66 14.30
N ASP A 67 -2.11 13.46 14.54
CA ASP A 67 -1.21 14.56 14.91
C ASP A 67 -1.01 15.47 13.67
N MET A 68 -1.95 16.40 13.48
CA MET A 68 -1.99 17.26 12.28
C MET A 68 -0.73 18.11 12.14
N GLU A 69 -0.17 18.60 13.25
CA GLU A 69 1.05 19.40 13.22
C GLU A 69 2.23 18.58 12.71
N ARG A 70 2.38 17.34 13.20
CA ARG A 70 3.41 16.43 12.70
C ARG A 70 3.15 15.99 11.27
N ALA A 71 1.90 15.70 10.90
CA ALA A 71 1.53 15.32 9.55
C ALA A 71 1.89 16.42 8.52
N GLN A 72 1.61 17.69 8.85
CA GLN A 72 2.02 18.83 8.05
C GLN A 72 3.55 19.02 8.04
N ALA A 73 4.22 18.75 9.15
CA ALA A 73 5.68 18.80 9.22
C ALA A 73 6.33 17.75 8.32
N ILE A 74 5.84 16.51 8.32
CA ILE A 74 6.28 15.45 7.42
C ILE A 74 6.20 15.92 5.97
N ALA A 75 5.02 16.37 5.54
CA ALA A 75 4.79 16.78 4.16
C ALA A 75 5.67 17.95 3.72
N ARG A 76 5.91 18.92 4.61
CA ARG A 76 6.76 20.10 4.35
C ARG A 76 8.25 19.74 4.32
N ASP A 77 8.69 18.84 5.19
CA ASP A 77 10.10 18.59 5.46
C ASP A 77 10.67 17.41 4.64
N ILE A 78 9.82 16.64 3.95
CA ILE A 78 10.19 15.42 3.21
C ILE A 78 11.36 15.60 2.23
N ALA A 79 11.43 16.75 1.56
CA ALA A 79 12.48 17.06 0.58
C ALA A 79 13.74 17.72 1.20
N LYS A 80 13.77 17.94 2.53
CA LYS A 80 14.92 18.57 3.18
C LYS A 80 16.08 17.57 3.34
N PRO A 81 17.33 17.94 3.01
CA PRO A 81 18.46 17.00 3.04
C PRO A 81 18.70 16.30 4.39
N ASP A 82 18.41 16.97 5.51
CA ASP A 82 18.59 16.47 6.88
C ASP A 82 17.41 15.64 7.40
N TYR A 83 16.28 15.62 6.69
CA TYR A 83 15.13 14.80 7.02
C TYR A 83 15.32 13.39 6.44
N THR A 84 15.84 12.49 7.27
CA THR A 84 16.19 11.12 6.86
C THR A 84 14.97 10.19 6.82
N ILE A 85 15.08 9.09 6.08
CA ILE A 85 14.02 8.07 6.02
C ILE A 85 13.75 7.40 7.36
N GLY A 86 14.78 7.25 8.22
CA GLY A 86 14.59 6.75 9.59
C GLY A 86 13.75 7.71 10.44
N LYS A 87 13.96 9.03 10.30
CA LYS A 87 13.11 10.04 10.94
C LYS A 87 11.70 10.04 10.35
N TYR A 88 11.59 9.96 9.04
CA TYR A 88 10.32 9.85 8.35
C TYR A 88 9.50 8.66 8.86
N PHE A 89 10.09 7.46 8.98
CA PHE A 89 9.42 6.29 9.53
C PHE A 89 8.92 6.52 10.97
N GLN A 90 9.76 7.09 11.85
CA GLN A 90 9.37 7.41 13.23
C GLN A 90 8.21 8.41 13.28
N ASP A 91 8.27 9.45 12.45
CA ASP A 91 7.24 10.48 12.37
C ASP A 91 5.93 9.89 11.82
N LEU A 92 5.96 9.03 10.79
CA LEU A 92 4.78 8.30 10.30
C LEU A 92 4.12 7.50 11.41
N MET A 93 4.90 6.65 12.10
CA MET A 93 4.39 5.78 13.16
C MET A 93 3.75 6.57 14.31
N ALA A 94 4.27 7.76 14.60
CA ALA A 94 3.76 8.57 15.67
C ALA A 94 2.67 9.57 15.22
N THR A 95 2.37 9.64 13.92
CA THR A 95 1.37 10.55 13.32
C THR A 95 0.08 9.83 12.98
N PHE A 96 0.16 8.69 12.27
CA PHE A 96 -1.00 8.00 11.70
C PHE A 96 -1.46 6.87 12.63
N PRO A 97 -2.58 7.04 13.37
CA PRO A 97 -3.06 6.00 14.27
C PRO A 97 -3.42 4.70 13.53
N GLU A 98 -3.89 4.78 12.28
CA GLU A 98 -4.31 3.64 11.49
C GLU A 98 -3.17 2.67 11.17
N LEU A 99 -1.91 3.12 11.16
CA LEU A 99 -0.75 2.22 10.99
C LEU A 99 -0.63 1.18 12.12
N HIS A 100 -1.21 1.43 13.29
CA HIS A 100 -1.20 0.48 14.39
C HIS A 100 -2.21 -0.65 14.20
N LEU A 101 -3.23 -0.47 13.35
CA LEU A 101 -4.25 -1.48 13.09
C LEU A 101 -3.68 -2.75 12.45
N PHE A 102 -2.58 -2.62 11.70
CA PHE A 102 -1.83 -3.78 11.17
C PHE A 102 -1.19 -4.64 12.27
N GLY A 103 -1.12 -4.16 13.52
CA GLY A 103 -0.70 -4.97 14.67
C GLY A 103 -1.68 -6.09 15.01
N LEU A 104 -2.88 -6.09 14.40
CA LEU A 104 -3.90 -7.14 14.51
C LEU A 104 -3.80 -8.18 13.38
N GLU A 105 -2.89 -7.99 12.42
CA GLU A 105 -2.70 -8.92 11.31
C GLU A 105 -2.28 -10.30 11.82
N GLY A 106 -2.88 -11.37 11.28
CA GLY A 106 -2.58 -12.75 11.68
C GLY A 106 -3.23 -13.22 13.00
N MET A 107 -4.03 -12.38 13.64
CA MET A 107 -4.82 -12.76 14.81
C MET A 107 -6.07 -13.57 14.44
N SER A 108 -6.48 -14.45 15.36
CA SER A 108 -7.70 -15.26 15.26
C SER A 108 -8.94 -14.48 15.69
N VAL A 109 -10.01 -14.58 14.90
CA VAL A 109 -11.33 -13.98 15.18
C VAL A 109 -11.94 -14.55 16.45
N ASP A 110 -11.80 -15.87 16.67
CA ASP A 110 -12.49 -16.58 17.74
C ASP A 110 -11.81 -16.43 19.10
N THR A 111 -10.49 -16.28 19.12
CA THR A 111 -9.69 -16.27 20.36
C THR A 111 -9.05 -14.92 20.65
N LEU A 112 -8.97 -14.03 19.66
CA LEU A 112 -8.11 -12.84 19.70
C LEU A 112 -6.68 -13.21 20.13
N GLU A 113 -6.21 -14.39 19.72
CA GLU A 113 -4.83 -14.84 19.89
C GLU A 113 -4.17 -14.92 18.51
N PHE A 114 -2.85 -14.70 18.45
CA PHE A 114 -2.10 -14.91 17.21
C PHE A 114 -2.25 -16.36 16.75
N LYS A 115 -2.44 -16.59 15.45
CA LYS A 115 -2.25 -17.92 14.90
C LYS A 115 -0.84 -18.38 15.25
N ARG A 116 -0.75 -19.56 15.87
CA ARG A 116 0.43 -20.13 16.55
C ARG A 116 1.69 -20.20 15.68
N ASP A 117 1.56 -20.04 14.36
CA ASP A 117 2.64 -20.07 13.37
C ASP A 117 3.27 -18.69 13.07
N VAL A 118 2.77 -17.59 13.67
CA VAL A 118 3.22 -16.20 13.37
C VAL A 118 4.10 -15.59 14.47
N LEU A 119 4.32 -16.28 15.60
CA LEU A 119 5.10 -15.74 16.72
C LEU A 119 6.55 -16.25 16.72
N TYR A 120 7.45 -15.48 16.10
CA TYR A 120 8.88 -15.50 16.43
C TYR A 120 9.38 -14.08 16.74
N GLY A 121 10.01 -13.89 17.90
CA GLY A 121 10.78 -12.68 18.23
C GLY A 121 10.01 -11.42 18.66
N GLY A 122 8.68 -11.47 18.76
CA GLY A 122 7.88 -10.42 19.43
C GLY A 122 7.70 -9.10 18.67
N ARG A 123 8.19 -8.95 17.42
CA ARG A 123 7.94 -7.78 16.57
C ARG A 123 8.08 -8.14 15.08
N VAL A 124 7.06 -8.72 14.47
CA VAL A 124 6.95 -8.71 13.01
C VAL A 124 5.50 -8.37 12.71
N ALA A 125 5.25 -7.12 12.34
CA ALA A 125 3.99 -6.79 11.70
C ALA A 125 3.96 -7.54 10.37
N GLY A 126 2.77 -7.99 9.98
CA GLY A 126 2.61 -8.86 8.83
C GLY A 126 2.94 -8.17 7.52
N ASP A 127 2.75 -8.90 6.43
CA ASP A 127 3.23 -8.48 5.12
C ASP A 127 2.54 -7.19 4.66
N GLU A 128 1.28 -6.97 5.05
CA GLU A 128 0.54 -5.76 4.66
C GLU A 128 1.09 -4.50 5.34
N PHE A 129 1.53 -4.58 6.60
CA PHE A 129 2.25 -3.47 7.23
C PHE A 129 3.54 -3.13 6.48
N GLN A 130 4.36 -4.15 6.17
CA GLN A 130 5.63 -3.94 5.49
C GLN A 130 5.43 -3.34 4.09
N ARG A 131 4.39 -3.79 3.37
CA ARG A 131 4.01 -3.24 2.06
C ARG A 131 3.55 -1.80 2.16
N THR A 132 2.70 -1.49 3.13
CA THR A 132 2.22 -0.13 3.41
C THR A 132 3.40 0.81 3.71
N ILE A 133 4.35 0.39 4.55
CA ILE A 133 5.57 1.16 4.81
C ILE A 133 6.44 1.29 3.55
N GLY A 134 6.51 0.25 2.71
CA GLY A 134 7.15 0.31 1.40
C GLY A 134 6.56 1.39 0.51
N ALA A 135 5.22 1.52 0.48
CA ALA A 135 4.53 2.56 -0.26
C ALA A 135 4.85 3.97 0.28
N PHE A 136 4.90 4.13 1.61
CA PHE A 136 5.37 5.37 2.23
C PHE A 136 6.81 5.72 1.85
N PHE A 137 7.71 4.73 1.82
CA PHE A 137 9.11 4.95 1.44
C PHE A 137 9.24 5.29 -0.04
N ALA A 138 8.41 4.70 -0.90
CA ALA A 138 8.32 5.08 -2.31
C ALA A 138 7.95 6.57 -2.46
N ILE A 139 6.95 7.07 -1.71
CA ILE A 139 6.61 8.50 -1.68
C ILE A 139 7.81 9.35 -1.27
N TYR A 140 8.46 8.99 -0.16
CA TYR A 140 9.64 9.70 0.35
C TYR A 140 10.77 9.78 -0.69
N TRP A 141 11.08 8.67 -1.36
CA TRP A 141 12.16 8.63 -2.34
C TRP A 141 11.80 9.36 -3.64
N LEU A 142 10.57 9.24 -4.12
CA LEU A 142 10.15 9.94 -5.34
C LEU A 142 10.23 11.47 -5.17
N LEU A 143 9.78 11.99 -4.03
CA LEU A 143 9.86 13.43 -3.69
C LEU A 143 11.30 13.93 -3.45
N ARG A 144 12.26 13.02 -3.36
CA ARG A 144 13.69 13.29 -3.19
C ARG A 144 14.54 12.82 -4.38
N SER A 145 13.93 12.53 -5.52
CA SER A 145 14.60 11.99 -6.71
C SER A 145 15.76 12.86 -7.23
N SER A 146 15.76 14.17 -6.93
CA SER A 146 16.85 15.11 -7.27
C SER A 146 17.99 15.16 -6.25
N ILE A 147 17.87 14.44 -5.12
CA ILE A 147 18.85 14.41 -4.04
C ILE A 147 19.39 12.98 -3.92
N ASP A 148 18.79 12.16 -3.05
CA ASP A 148 19.20 10.80 -2.71
C ASP A 148 18.10 9.76 -2.99
N GLY A 149 16.94 10.22 -3.44
CA GLY A 149 15.74 9.41 -3.62
C GLY A 149 15.93 8.27 -4.62
N LYS A 150 16.60 8.52 -5.75
CA LYS A 150 16.88 7.46 -6.75
C LYS A 150 17.66 6.30 -6.15
N HIS A 151 18.65 6.59 -5.31
CA HIS A 151 19.46 5.57 -4.63
C HIS A 151 18.61 4.72 -3.68
N GLY A 152 17.84 5.36 -2.81
CA GLY A 152 16.99 4.64 -1.87
C GLY A 152 15.90 3.82 -2.57
N PHE A 153 15.26 4.39 -3.59
CA PHE A 153 14.24 3.73 -4.40
C PHE A 153 14.78 2.47 -5.09
N CYS A 154 16.00 2.52 -5.64
CA CYS A 154 16.58 1.40 -6.38
C CYS A 154 17.30 0.37 -5.52
N HIS A 155 18.06 0.82 -4.53
CA HIS A 155 19.02 -0.02 -3.82
C HIS A 155 18.66 -0.24 -2.35
N GLY A 156 17.71 0.53 -1.80
CA GLY A 156 17.36 0.48 -0.39
C GLY A 156 18.33 1.25 0.49
N VAL A 157 18.42 0.85 1.77
CA VAL A 157 19.20 1.54 2.80
C VAL A 157 20.09 0.59 3.60
N ASP A 158 21.13 1.15 4.22
CA ASP A 158 21.99 0.45 5.19
C ASP A 158 21.33 0.36 6.59
N ASP A 159 22.00 -0.33 7.52
CA ASP A 159 21.55 -0.45 8.92
C ASP A 159 21.46 0.89 9.66
N SER A 160 22.10 1.93 9.11
CA SER A 160 22.04 3.32 9.60
C SER A 160 20.96 4.14 8.88
N TRP A 161 20.07 3.49 8.13
CA TRP A 161 18.96 4.11 7.38
C TRP A 161 19.44 5.10 6.32
N ARG A 162 20.63 4.91 5.75
CA ARG A 162 21.17 5.75 4.67
C ARG A 162 21.00 5.05 3.32
N PRO A 163 20.60 5.78 2.26
CA PRO A 163 20.51 5.23 0.91
C PRO A 163 21.82 4.57 0.46
N LEU A 164 21.72 3.37 -0.10
CA LEU A 164 22.86 2.66 -0.66
C LEU A 164 23.21 3.20 -2.05
N PRO A 165 24.49 3.43 -2.38
CA PRO A 165 24.88 3.86 -3.72
C PRO A 165 24.64 2.77 -4.78
N SER A 166 24.73 1.51 -4.37
CA SER A 166 24.45 0.30 -5.14
C SER A 166 24.17 -0.85 -4.17
N ARG A 167 23.50 -1.92 -4.64
CA ARG A 167 23.27 -3.12 -3.83
C ARG A 167 24.12 -4.29 -4.32
N ASP A 168 24.67 -5.07 -3.39
CA ASP A 168 25.34 -6.32 -3.74
C ASP A 168 24.37 -7.28 -4.42
N GLY A 169 24.80 -7.89 -5.53
CA GLY A 169 23.94 -8.75 -6.34
C GLY A 169 22.84 -8.00 -7.11
N GLU A 170 23.00 -6.69 -7.32
CA GLU A 170 22.06 -5.90 -8.12
C GLU A 170 21.82 -6.49 -9.52
N SER A 171 20.55 -6.58 -9.90
CA SER A 171 20.14 -7.05 -11.22
C SER A 171 20.46 -6.03 -12.32
N ASP A 172 20.75 -6.52 -13.52
CA ASP A 172 20.91 -5.68 -14.72
C ASP A 172 19.71 -4.76 -14.94
N LYS A 173 18.52 -5.26 -14.61
CA LYS A 173 17.28 -4.51 -14.71
C LYS A 173 17.21 -3.33 -13.76
N CYS A 174 17.68 -3.47 -12.52
CA CYS A 174 17.75 -2.38 -11.56
C CYS A 174 18.73 -1.30 -12.03
N ARG A 175 19.88 -1.68 -12.61
CA ARG A 175 20.83 -0.73 -13.22
C ARG A 175 20.22 0.02 -14.40
N VAL A 176 19.50 -0.68 -15.28
CA VAL A 176 18.78 -0.06 -16.40
C VAL A 176 17.70 0.90 -15.90
N PHE A 177 16.90 0.49 -14.91
CA PHE A 177 15.88 1.34 -14.29
C PHE A 177 16.50 2.61 -13.70
N TYR A 178 17.56 2.46 -12.91
CA TYR A 178 18.25 3.58 -12.25
C TYR A 178 18.72 4.62 -13.27
N GLY A 179 19.30 4.18 -14.39
CA GLY A 179 19.80 5.05 -15.46
C GLY A 179 18.75 5.53 -16.47
N ASP A 180 17.50 5.08 -16.41
CA ASP A 180 16.46 5.47 -17.39
C ASP A 180 15.80 6.80 -16.98
N GLU A 181 16.38 7.91 -17.45
CA GLU A 181 15.85 9.26 -17.20
C GLU A 181 14.43 9.47 -17.75
N THR A 182 13.96 8.64 -18.69
CA THR A 182 12.58 8.74 -19.20
C THR A 182 11.57 8.28 -18.15
N ILE A 183 11.90 7.25 -17.37
CA ILE A 183 11.06 6.75 -16.28
C ILE A 183 10.99 7.77 -15.15
N TRP A 184 12.15 8.30 -14.75
CA TRP A 184 12.20 9.31 -13.68
C TRP A 184 11.48 10.59 -14.05
N LYS A 185 11.62 11.05 -15.31
CA LYS A 185 10.88 12.19 -15.81
C LYS A 185 9.37 11.95 -15.74
N TYR A 186 8.89 10.78 -16.16
CA TYR A 186 7.48 10.46 -16.09
C TYR A 186 6.97 10.46 -14.64
N PHE A 187 7.69 9.86 -13.68
CA PHE A 187 7.28 9.91 -12.26
C PHE A 187 7.17 11.34 -11.74
N GLN A 188 8.12 12.21 -12.13
CA GLN A 188 8.08 13.62 -11.78
C GLN A 188 6.89 14.33 -12.42
N ASP A 189 6.65 14.12 -13.72
CA ASP A 189 5.53 14.72 -14.45
C ASP A 189 4.19 14.27 -13.86
N LEU A 190 4.06 12.99 -13.47
CA LEU A 190 2.88 12.45 -12.81
C LEU A 190 2.65 13.10 -11.43
N MET A 191 3.71 13.28 -10.64
CA MET A 191 3.61 13.99 -9.35
C MET A 191 3.28 15.48 -9.49
N LEU A 192 3.72 16.12 -10.58
CA LEU A 192 3.33 17.49 -10.94
C LEU A 192 1.85 17.56 -11.33
N ASP A 193 1.39 16.64 -12.18
CA ASP A 193 -0.01 16.58 -12.60
C ASP A 193 -0.96 16.28 -11.43
N ALA A 194 -0.53 15.44 -10.48
CA ALA A 194 -1.25 15.18 -9.22
C ALA A 194 -1.23 16.37 -8.24
N GLY A 195 -0.37 17.36 -8.48
CA GLY A 195 -0.19 18.51 -7.59
C GLY A 195 0.59 18.18 -6.31
N VAL A 196 1.26 17.02 -6.22
CA VAL A 196 2.14 16.66 -5.10
C VAL A 196 3.45 17.45 -5.20
N LEU A 197 3.93 17.68 -6.42
CA LEU A 197 4.99 18.63 -6.73
C LEU A 197 4.39 19.87 -7.40
N VAL A 198 5.02 21.02 -7.17
CA VAL A 198 4.68 22.28 -7.82
C VAL A 198 5.92 22.97 -8.36
N GLN A 199 5.81 23.53 -9.56
CA GLN A 199 6.88 24.33 -10.15
C GLN A 199 6.79 25.76 -9.63
N LYS A 200 7.80 26.21 -8.87
CA LYS A 200 7.96 27.61 -8.46
C LYS A 200 9.21 28.21 -9.10
N GLY A 201 9.01 28.92 -10.21
CA GLY A 201 10.11 29.43 -11.02
C GLY A 201 10.90 28.29 -11.65
N SER A 202 12.20 28.19 -11.37
CA SER A 202 13.06 27.10 -11.85
C SER A 202 13.16 25.91 -10.89
N LYS A 203 12.52 25.97 -9.72
CA LYS A 203 12.61 24.92 -8.69
C LYS A 203 11.31 24.14 -8.59
N LEU A 204 11.46 22.84 -8.33
CA LEU A 204 10.38 21.97 -7.90
C LEU A 204 10.30 22.02 -6.37
N GLU A 205 9.09 22.21 -5.87
CA GLU A 205 8.78 22.18 -4.44
C GLU A 205 7.68 21.17 -4.17
N VAL A 206 7.67 20.61 -2.95
CA VAL A 206 6.60 19.72 -2.49
C VAL A 206 5.40 20.57 -2.08
N ASP A 207 4.21 20.21 -2.56
CA ASP A 207 2.96 20.76 -2.06
C ASP A 207 2.52 20.00 -0.80
N SER A 208 2.53 20.69 0.34
CA SER A 208 2.29 20.04 1.63
C SER A 208 0.87 19.51 1.79
N GLU A 209 -0.13 20.15 1.17
CA GLU A 209 -1.54 19.75 1.32
C GLU A 209 -1.85 18.49 0.52
N THR A 210 -1.42 18.44 -0.73
CA THR A 210 -1.60 17.26 -1.58
C THR A 210 -0.74 16.09 -1.09
N THR A 211 0.48 16.38 -0.64
CA THR A 211 1.34 15.34 -0.04
C THR A 211 0.70 14.78 1.22
N LEU A 212 0.12 15.62 2.09
CA LEU A 212 -0.62 15.15 3.26
C LEU A 212 -1.81 14.25 2.86
N ALA A 213 -2.58 14.65 1.84
CA ALA A 213 -3.68 13.82 1.34
C ALA A 213 -3.19 12.46 0.82
N LEU A 214 -2.06 12.43 0.11
CA LEU A 214 -1.43 11.18 -0.35
C LEU A 214 -0.97 10.31 0.83
N LEU A 215 -0.38 10.90 1.88
CA LEU A 215 0.05 10.16 3.07
C LEU A 215 -1.15 9.57 3.83
N VAL A 216 -2.23 10.33 4.00
CA VAL A 216 -3.48 9.83 4.61
C VAL A 216 -4.08 8.71 3.78
N LEU A 217 -4.13 8.88 2.46
CA LEU A 217 -4.59 7.85 1.53
C LEU A 217 -3.79 6.55 1.70
N THR A 218 -2.46 6.63 1.70
CA THR A 218 -1.59 5.47 1.89
C THR A 218 -1.77 4.80 3.26
N ALA A 219 -1.99 5.58 4.32
CA ALA A 219 -2.25 5.04 5.66
C ALA A 219 -3.56 4.22 5.74
N LEU A 220 -4.54 4.52 4.88
CA LEU A 220 -5.89 3.98 4.96
C LEU A 220 -6.17 2.83 4.00
N HIS A 221 -5.61 2.90 2.78
CA HIS A 221 -6.09 2.09 1.65
C HIS A 221 -6.15 0.58 1.94
N ASP A 222 -5.16 0.08 2.67
CA ASP A 222 -4.98 -1.35 2.94
C ASP A 222 -5.40 -1.81 4.34
N VAL A 223 -5.90 -0.90 5.20
CA VAL A 223 -6.28 -1.25 6.57
C VAL A 223 -7.32 -2.37 6.60
N MET A 224 -8.23 -2.40 5.62
CA MET A 224 -9.27 -3.42 5.52
C MET A 224 -8.77 -4.79 5.06
N LYS A 225 -7.50 -4.95 4.68
CA LYS A 225 -6.90 -6.28 4.48
C LYS A 225 -6.70 -7.02 5.81
N VAL A 226 -6.72 -6.31 6.93
CA VAL A 226 -6.79 -6.91 8.27
C VAL A 226 -8.22 -7.41 8.51
N SER A 227 -8.45 -8.70 8.28
CA SER A 227 -9.79 -9.30 8.26
C SER A 227 -10.64 -9.07 9.52
N LEU A 228 -9.99 -8.85 10.67
CA LEU A 228 -10.68 -8.55 11.94
C LEU A 228 -11.37 -7.17 11.97
N LEU A 229 -11.00 -6.28 11.05
CA LEU A 229 -11.53 -4.92 10.98
C LEU A 229 -12.69 -4.79 9.98
N LEU A 230 -12.95 -5.83 9.19
CA LEU A 230 -13.95 -5.80 8.14
C LEU A 230 -15.33 -5.48 8.71
N PRO A 231 -16.03 -4.49 8.13
CA PRO A 231 -17.28 -4.02 8.68
C PRO A 231 -18.44 -4.97 8.35
N VAL A 232 -19.44 -4.94 9.21
CA VAL A 232 -20.75 -5.55 9.05
C VAL A 232 -21.76 -4.50 8.62
N VAL A 233 -22.55 -4.80 7.59
CA VAL A 233 -23.60 -3.90 7.10
C VAL A 233 -24.66 -3.70 8.18
N GLN A 234 -24.81 -2.44 8.61
CA GLN A 234 -25.82 -2.04 9.59
C GLN A 234 -27.20 -2.00 8.96
N LYS A 235 -28.22 -2.21 9.79
CA LYS A 235 -29.63 -2.19 9.38
C LYS A 235 -30.05 -0.94 8.60
N ALA A 236 -29.51 0.22 8.99
CA ALA A 236 -29.82 1.50 8.35
C ALA A 236 -29.24 1.65 6.94
N ASP A 237 -28.19 0.87 6.60
CA ASP A 237 -27.48 0.97 5.32
C ASP A 237 -27.82 -0.19 4.36
N ALA A 238 -28.57 -1.19 4.83
CA ALA A 238 -28.92 -2.36 4.04
C ALA A 238 -29.99 -2.06 2.95
N PRO A 239 -29.84 -2.57 1.71
CA PRO A 239 -28.67 -3.28 1.20
C PRO A 239 -27.55 -2.30 0.81
N TYR A 240 -26.30 -2.69 1.05
CA TYR A 240 -25.12 -1.93 0.63
C TYR A 240 -24.38 -2.65 -0.49
N ARG A 241 -24.47 -2.16 -1.73
CA ARG A 241 -23.76 -2.70 -2.92
C ARG A 241 -23.85 -4.24 -3.07
N GLY A 242 -24.99 -4.82 -2.70
CA GLY A 242 -25.25 -6.27 -2.79
C GLY A 242 -25.16 -7.02 -1.47
N TYR A 243 -24.64 -6.40 -0.41
CA TYR A 243 -24.60 -6.96 0.94
C TYR A 243 -25.86 -6.61 1.73
N GLY A 244 -26.44 -7.61 2.41
CA GLY A 244 -27.60 -7.47 3.29
C GLY A 244 -27.24 -7.05 4.72
N GLU A 245 -28.26 -6.75 5.53
CA GLU A 245 -28.09 -6.49 6.97
C GLU A 245 -27.33 -7.64 7.64
N SER A 246 -26.40 -7.33 8.54
CA SER A 246 -25.57 -8.28 9.28
C SER A 246 -24.58 -9.11 8.43
N GLU A 247 -24.43 -8.82 7.13
CA GLU A 247 -23.39 -9.43 6.31
C GLU A 247 -22.06 -8.69 6.46
N VAL A 248 -20.97 -9.46 6.57
CA VAL A 248 -19.59 -8.92 6.55
C VAL A 248 -19.22 -8.57 5.12
N ILE A 249 -18.71 -7.36 4.90
CA ILE A 249 -18.15 -6.96 3.62
C ILE A 249 -16.74 -7.56 3.52
N ALA A 250 -16.63 -8.74 2.89
CA ALA A 250 -15.37 -9.49 2.80
C ALA A 250 -14.38 -8.93 1.78
N ASP A 251 -14.87 -8.13 0.83
CA ASP A 251 -14.04 -7.41 -0.14
C ASP A 251 -13.46 -6.16 0.54
N HIS A 252 -12.13 -6.09 0.67
CA HIS A 252 -11.43 -5.03 1.42
C HIS A 252 -11.59 -3.65 0.78
N ASP A 253 -11.67 -3.56 -0.55
CA ASP A 253 -11.92 -2.32 -1.26
C ASP A 253 -13.34 -1.82 -0.94
N LEU A 254 -14.36 -2.69 -1.06
CA LEU A 254 -15.73 -2.32 -0.70
C LEU A 254 -15.90 -2.02 0.80
N ALA A 255 -15.14 -2.69 1.67
CA ALA A 255 -15.15 -2.46 3.11
C ALA A 255 -14.69 -1.04 3.46
N ILE A 256 -13.60 -0.57 2.86
CA ILE A 256 -13.12 0.80 3.13
C ILE A 256 -14.11 1.83 2.55
N PHE A 257 -14.78 1.51 1.44
CA PHE A 257 -15.81 2.42 0.88
C PHE A 257 -17.00 2.56 1.81
N TYR A 258 -17.46 1.46 2.40
CA TYR A 258 -18.56 1.48 3.35
C TYR A 258 -18.24 2.36 4.57
N LEU A 259 -17.03 2.22 5.13
CA LEU A 259 -16.58 3.07 6.24
C LEU A 259 -16.48 4.55 5.82
N ILE A 260 -15.92 4.84 4.65
CA ILE A 260 -15.80 6.21 4.17
C ILE A 260 -17.16 6.88 3.93
N GLU A 261 -18.10 6.17 3.31
CA GLU A 261 -19.40 6.71 2.93
C GLU A 261 -20.35 6.85 4.12
N ARG A 262 -20.26 5.96 5.12
CA ARG A 262 -21.25 5.86 6.21
C ARG A 262 -20.70 6.16 7.59
N TYR A 263 -19.41 5.88 7.83
CA TYR A 263 -18.79 5.98 9.15
C TYR A 263 -17.39 6.65 9.11
N PRO A 264 -17.22 7.82 8.45
CA PRO A 264 -15.91 8.45 8.28
C PRO A 264 -15.23 8.82 9.61
N GLN A 265 -16.01 8.97 10.69
CA GLN A 265 -15.50 9.20 12.04
C GLN A 265 -14.62 8.07 12.59
N LEU A 266 -14.74 6.86 12.05
CA LEU A 266 -13.89 5.71 12.42
C LEU A 266 -12.50 5.78 11.77
N LEU A 267 -12.28 6.73 10.85
CA LEU A 267 -11.03 6.96 10.13
C LEU A 267 -10.50 8.37 10.48
N PRO A 268 -9.85 8.54 11.65
CA PRO A 268 -9.47 9.86 12.17
C PRO A 268 -8.55 10.65 11.24
N SER A 269 -7.65 9.98 10.50
CA SER A 269 -6.78 10.65 9.53
C SER A 269 -7.57 11.27 8.37
N LEU A 270 -8.60 10.58 7.85
CA LEU A 270 -9.47 11.14 6.82
C LEU A 270 -10.28 12.31 7.37
N SER A 271 -10.95 12.11 8.51
CA SER A 271 -11.80 13.12 9.14
C SER A 271 -11.08 14.42 9.50
N SER A 272 -9.75 14.36 9.66
CA SER A 272 -8.94 15.53 10.01
C SER A 272 -8.55 16.40 8.79
N LEU A 273 -8.68 15.90 7.56
CA LEU A 273 -8.34 16.65 6.36
C LEU A 273 -9.34 17.78 6.08
N LYS A 274 -8.94 18.77 5.25
CA LYS A 274 -9.88 19.76 4.71
C LYS A 274 -10.89 19.08 3.77
N PRO A 275 -12.14 19.59 3.65
CA PRO A 275 -13.17 18.98 2.82
C PRO A 275 -12.74 18.70 1.38
N GLU A 276 -11.96 19.59 0.74
CA GLU A 276 -11.51 19.36 -0.63
C GLU A 276 -10.55 18.16 -0.75
N LEU A 277 -9.66 18.00 0.24
CA LEU A 277 -8.69 16.90 0.30
C LEU A 277 -9.36 15.59 0.72
N GLN A 278 -10.31 15.64 1.66
CA GLN A 278 -11.16 14.49 2.01
C GLN A 278 -11.82 13.96 0.74
N SER A 279 -12.48 14.83 -0.01
CA SER A 279 -13.15 14.45 -1.26
C SER A 279 -12.20 13.83 -2.29
N SER A 280 -10.97 14.32 -2.41
CA SER A 280 -9.97 13.70 -3.29
C SER A 280 -9.54 12.32 -2.79
N VAL A 281 -9.26 12.13 -1.49
CA VAL A 281 -8.92 10.82 -0.91
C VAL A 281 -10.07 9.82 -1.05
N GLN A 282 -11.30 10.26 -0.77
CA GLN A 282 -12.51 9.46 -0.94
C GLN A 282 -12.67 9.02 -2.40
N MET A 283 -12.44 9.91 -3.36
CA MET A 283 -12.50 9.57 -4.79
C MET A 283 -11.46 8.53 -5.17
N VAL A 284 -10.22 8.64 -4.69
CA VAL A 284 -9.16 7.67 -4.99
C VAL A 284 -9.49 6.30 -4.41
N LEU A 285 -10.01 6.26 -3.17
CA LEU A 285 -10.41 5.00 -2.54
C LEU A 285 -11.64 4.44 -3.23
N SER A 286 -12.79 5.13 -3.22
CA SER A 286 -14.11 4.57 -3.55
C SER A 286 -14.69 4.90 -4.93
N GLY A 287 -14.08 5.83 -5.67
CA GLY A 287 -14.75 6.52 -6.77
C GLY A 287 -14.54 5.93 -8.18
N LEU A 288 -13.50 5.14 -8.42
CA LEU A 288 -13.07 4.87 -9.80
C LEU A 288 -13.50 3.51 -10.36
N ALA A 289 -13.73 2.50 -9.50
CA ALA A 289 -14.07 1.13 -9.93
C ALA A 289 -13.26 0.67 -11.15
N PHE A 290 -11.94 0.91 -11.10
CA PHE A 290 -11.02 0.81 -12.23
C PHE A 290 -9.81 -0.03 -11.84
N ASN A 291 -9.53 -1.05 -12.64
CA ASN A 291 -8.32 -1.85 -12.52
C ASN A 291 -7.39 -1.51 -13.70
N ASN A 292 -6.30 -0.80 -13.41
CA ASN A 292 -5.34 -0.39 -14.45
C ASN A 292 -4.65 -1.61 -15.11
N GLY A 293 -4.48 -2.71 -14.37
CA GLY A 293 -3.91 -3.96 -14.88
C GLY A 293 -4.75 -4.57 -15.99
N TRP A 294 -6.07 -4.68 -15.76
CA TRP A 294 -7.00 -5.19 -16.77
C TRP A 294 -7.05 -4.31 -18.03
N PHE A 295 -6.87 -2.99 -17.88
CA PHE A 295 -6.76 -2.09 -19.02
C PHE A 295 -5.48 -2.34 -19.81
N VAL A 296 -4.33 -2.30 -19.13
CA VAL A 296 -3.01 -2.39 -19.76
C VAL A 296 -2.79 -3.74 -20.44
N GLN A 297 -3.30 -4.81 -19.85
CA GLN A 297 -3.16 -6.17 -20.35
C GLN A 297 -4.31 -6.59 -21.28
N ALA A 298 -5.33 -5.74 -21.45
CA ALA A 298 -6.55 -6.01 -22.23
C ALA A 298 -7.25 -7.33 -21.83
N GLU A 299 -7.27 -7.65 -20.53
CA GLU A 299 -7.80 -8.91 -19.99
C GLU A 299 -9.33 -8.93 -19.87
N ALA A 300 -9.99 -7.78 -20.01
CA ALA A 300 -11.43 -7.65 -19.90
C ALA A 300 -12.02 -6.71 -20.98
N PRO A 301 -13.29 -6.88 -21.36
CA PRO A 301 -13.95 -6.03 -22.35
C PRO A 301 -13.91 -4.54 -21.96
N PRO A 302 -13.86 -3.59 -22.92
CA PRO A 302 -13.70 -2.16 -22.63
C PRO A 302 -14.74 -1.62 -21.63
N GLY A 303 -16.00 -2.04 -21.76
CA GLY A 303 -17.08 -1.61 -20.87
C GLY A 303 -17.00 -2.16 -19.45
N ALA A 304 -16.30 -3.28 -19.22
CA ALA A 304 -16.07 -3.80 -17.87
C ALA A 304 -14.94 -3.06 -17.16
N VAL A 305 -13.93 -2.61 -17.91
CA VAL A 305 -12.74 -1.94 -17.39
C VAL A 305 -12.95 -0.43 -17.24
N LEU A 306 -13.54 0.22 -18.25
CA LEU A 306 -13.48 1.69 -18.38
C LEU A 306 -14.77 2.41 -17.98
N ARG A 307 -15.89 1.70 -17.79
CA ARG A 307 -17.19 2.33 -17.52
C ARG A 307 -17.22 3.09 -16.19
N GLY A 308 -16.66 2.51 -15.13
CA GLY A 308 -16.63 3.13 -13.80
C GLY A 308 -15.88 4.46 -13.82
N ILE A 309 -14.61 4.42 -14.25
CA ILE A 309 -13.76 5.61 -14.37
C ILE A 309 -14.32 6.63 -15.36
N LYS A 310 -14.94 6.20 -16.46
CA LYS A 310 -15.60 7.13 -17.39
C LYS A 310 -16.79 7.83 -16.74
N ALA A 311 -17.62 7.11 -15.99
CA ALA A 311 -18.75 7.72 -15.29
C ALA A 311 -18.28 8.77 -14.28
N ALA A 312 -17.15 8.51 -13.60
CA ALA A 312 -16.51 9.45 -12.68
C ALA A 312 -15.94 10.70 -13.40
N ILE A 313 -15.26 10.52 -14.53
CA ILE A 313 -14.69 11.63 -15.35
C ILE A 313 -15.80 12.50 -15.96
N THR A 314 -16.86 11.88 -16.47
CA THR A 314 -17.95 12.58 -17.19
C THR A 314 -19.07 13.09 -16.27
N SER A 315 -18.96 12.89 -14.95
CA SER A 315 -19.94 13.32 -13.95
C SER A 315 -21.36 12.81 -14.23
N GLN A 316 -21.50 11.63 -14.84
CA GLN A 316 -22.81 11.04 -15.15
C GLN A 316 -23.60 10.60 -13.90
N ASN A 317 -22.93 10.50 -12.75
CA ASN A 317 -23.56 10.39 -11.44
C ASN A 317 -23.88 11.79 -10.92
N LYS A 318 -25.16 12.16 -10.95
CA LYS A 318 -25.67 13.51 -10.59
C LYS A 318 -25.44 13.94 -9.12
N SER A 319 -24.85 13.08 -8.29
CA SER A 319 -24.56 13.33 -6.87
C SER A 319 -23.08 13.59 -6.56
N ASP A 320 -22.17 13.35 -7.50
CA ASP A 320 -20.74 13.27 -7.20
C ASP A 320 -19.97 14.43 -7.85
N ARG A 321 -18.98 14.97 -7.14
CA ARG A 321 -18.02 15.95 -7.66
C ARG A 321 -17.38 15.39 -8.94
N GLN A 322 -17.32 16.21 -9.99
CA GLN A 322 -16.59 15.85 -11.20
C GLN A 322 -15.11 15.58 -10.85
N VAL A 323 -14.60 14.41 -11.26
CA VAL A 323 -13.19 14.05 -11.09
C VAL A 323 -12.33 14.99 -11.94
N SER A 324 -11.40 15.70 -11.31
CA SER A 324 -10.46 16.57 -12.02
C SER A 324 -9.27 15.76 -12.58
N LYS A 325 -8.52 16.34 -13.53
CA LYS A 325 -7.25 15.75 -13.98
C LYS A 325 -6.31 15.48 -12.80
N ARG A 326 -6.21 16.44 -11.87
CA ARG A 326 -5.40 16.32 -10.65
C ARG A 326 -5.81 15.11 -9.80
N ASP A 327 -7.11 14.92 -9.62
CA ASP A 327 -7.67 13.79 -8.86
C ASP A 327 -7.29 12.45 -9.51
N LEU A 328 -7.43 12.35 -10.83
CA LEU A 328 -7.03 11.16 -11.59
C LEU A 328 -5.52 10.90 -11.50
N SER A 329 -4.70 11.94 -11.63
CA SER A 329 -3.24 11.82 -11.48
C SER A 329 -2.85 11.42 -10.06
N LEU A 330 -3.55 11.90 -9.02
CA LEU A 330 -3.34 11.49 -7.64
C LEU A 330 -3.63 9.99 -7.43
N TYR A 331 -4.69 9.46 -8.05
CA TYR A 331 -4.94 8.01 -8.07
C TYR A 331 -3.75 7.24 -8.67
N PHE A 332 -3.22 7.70 -9.81
CA PHE A 332 -2.07 7.03 -10.43
C PHE A 332 -0.77 7.17 -9.64
N VAL A 333 -0.55 8.29 -8.94
CA VAL A 333 0.58 8.43 -8.00
C VAL A 333 0.44 7.41 -6.87
N HIS A 334 -0.74 7.30 -6.27
CA HIS A 334 -0.98 6.33 -5.21
C HIS A 334 -0.76 4.90 -5.70
N TRP A 335 -1.38 4.51 -6.82
CA TRP A 335 -1.20 3.21 -7.45
C TRP A 335 0.28 2.90 -7.73
N LEU A 336 1.04 3.87 -8.25
CA LEU A 336 2.47 3.71 -8.49
C LEU A 336 3.23 3.44 -7.20
N THR A 337 2.94 4.20 -6.14
CA THR A 337 3.64 4.07 -4.84
C THR A 337 3.26 2.79 -4.11
N ASP A 338 1.99 2.37 -4.18
CA ASP A 338 1.53 1.09 -3.66
C ASP A 338 2.22 -0.08 -4.38
N LEU A 339 2.21 -0.07 -5.72
CA LEU A 339 2.92 -1.07 -6.51
C LEU A 339 4.43 -1.09 -6.22
N ALA A 340 5.04 0.07 -5.99
CA ALA A 340 6.44 0.17 -5.59
C ALA A 340 6.71 -0.51 -4.22
N GLY A 341 5.76 -0.40 -3.31
CA GLY A 341 5.76 -1.00 -1.96
C GLY A 341 5.30 -2.45 -1.90
N ALA A 342 4.85 -3.07 -2.98
CA ALA A 342 4.21 -4.40 -2.97
C ALA A 342 5.07 -5.57 -2.41
N GLU A 343 6.38 -5.38 -2.29
CA GLU A 343 7.27 -6.35 -1.64
C GLU A 343 7.42 -6.04 -0.14
N PRO A 344 7.22 -7.01 0.77
CA PRO A 344 7.27 -6.80 2.23
C PRO A 344 8.71 -6.69 2.76
N SER A 345 9.56 -5.93 2.08
CA SER A 345 10.98 -5.69 2.41
C SER A 345 11.35 -4.22 2.14
N PRO A 346 10.69 -3.26 2.81
CA PRO A 346 10.81 -1.83 2.51
C PRO A 346 12.24 -1.28 2.60
N LEU A 347 13.14 -1.86 3.40
CA LEU A 347 14.53 -1.40 3.50
C LEU A 347 15.38 -1.78 2.28
N PHE A 348 14.90 -2.67 1.40
CA PHE A 348 15.61 -3.07 0.17
C PHE A 348 15.25 -2.24 -1.06
N GLY A 349 14.48 -1.17 -0.90
CA GLY A 349 14.00 -0.34 -1.99
C GLY A 349 12.74 -0.91 -2.65
N CYS A 350 12.33 -0.29 -3.76
CA CYS A 350 11.10 -0.61 -4.49
C CYS A 350 11.29 -1.81 -5.43
N LEU A 351 11.63 -2.97 -4.85
CA LEU A 351 12.00 -4.20 -5.56
C LEU A 351 11.02 -4.60 -6.66
N LYS A 352 9.72 -4.38 -6.42
CA LYS A 352 8.68 -4.70 -7.39
C LYS A 352 8.94 -4.01 -8.71
N LEU A 353 9.23 -2.71 -8.71
CA LEU A 353 9.44 -1.93 -9.93
C LEU A 353 10.85 -2.09 -10.48
N THR A 354 11.85 -2.10 -9.61
CA THR A 354 13.24 -2.03 -10.05
C THR A 354 13.81 -3.37 -10.49
N SER A 355 13.24 -4.48 -10.00
CA SER A 355 13.78 -5.83 -10.26
C SER A 355 12.73 -6.81 -10.78
N GLN A 356 11.47 -6.77 -10.34
CA GLN A 356 10.52 -7.85 -10.63
C GLN A 356 9.56 -7.58 -11.80
N LEU A 357 8.92 -6.41 -11.86
CA LEU A 357 7.95 -6.02 -12.89
C LEU A 357 8.67 -5.69 -14.21
N PRO A 358 8.40 -6.38 -15.32
CA PRO A 358 9.12 -6.12 -16.57
C PRO A 358 9.04 -4.64 -16.98
N LEU A 359 10.19 -4.05 -17.34
CA LEU A 359 10.27 -2.62 -17.68
C LEU A 359 9.25 -2.17 -18.75
N PRO A 360 9.01 -2.93 -19.83
CA PRO A 360 8.05 -2.47 -20.81
C PRO A 360 6.61 -2.57 -20.26
N VAL A 361 6.33 -3.38 -19.22
CA VAL A 361 4.99 -3.49 -18.61
C VAL A 361 4.76 -2.20 -17.83
N LEU A 362 5.76 -1.80 -17.05
CA LEU A 362 5.74 -0.53 -16.34
C LEU A 362 5.55 0.65 -17.32
N LYS A 363 6.26 0.66 -18.46
CA LYS A 363 6.07 1.70 -19.48
C LYS A 363 4.65 1.70 -20.04
N SER A 364 4.04 0.55 -20.29
CA SER A 364 2.63 0.47 -20.70
C SER A 364 1.67 1.02 -19.65
N PHE A 365 1.91 0.74 -18.36
CA PHE A 365 1.14 1.36 -17.27
C PHE A 365 1.28 2.88 -17.24
N MET A 366 2.49 3.39 -17.47
CA MET A 366 2.76 4.82 -17.49
C MET A 366 2.05 5.50 -18.67
N GLU A 367 2.14 4.91 -19.86
CA GLU A 367 1.47 5.40 -21.06
C GLU A 367 -0.06 5.28 -20.98
N SER A 368 -0.59 4.36 -20.17
CA SER A 368 -2.04 4.12 -20.05
C SER A 368 -2.82 5.38 -19.62
N VAL A 369 -2.20 6.22 -18.79
CA VAL A 369 -2.80 7.44 -18.22
C VAL A 369 -3.32 8.38 -19.31
N LYS A 370 -2.55 8.60 -20.39
CA LYS A 370 -2.93 9.49 -21.50
C LYS A 370 -4.16 9.00 -22.29
N TYR A 371 -4.45 7.70 -22.22
CA TYR A 371 -5.63 7.11 -22.85
C TYR A 371 -6.85 7.20 -21.95
N ILE A 372 -6.67 7.01 -20.65
CA ILE A 372 -7.75 7.18 -19.67
C ILE A 372 -8.31 8.60 -19.71
N GLU A 373 -7.46 9.61 -19.90
CA GLU A 373 -7.91 11.01 -20.06
C GLU A 373 -8.85 11.21 -21.26
N GLN A 374 -8.74 10.38 -22.32
CA GLN A 374 -9.59 10.48 -23.51
C GLN A 374 -11.03 10.01 -23.26
N LEU A 375 -11.31 9.34 -22.14
CA LEU A 375 -12.68 8.92 -21.77
C LEU A 375 -13.63 10.09 -21.55
N ALA A 376 -13.11 11.31 -21.36
CA ALA A 376 -13.90 12.53 -21.29
C ALA A 376 -14.68 12.79 -22.60
N GLU A 377 -14.12 12.37 -23.74
CA GLU A 377 -14.64 12.69 -25.08
C GLU A 377 -14.97 11.45 -25.92
N ARG A 378 -14.36 10.31 -25.61
CA ARG A 378 -14.43 9.07 -26.41
C ARG A 378 -15.20 7.96 -25.70
N THR A 379 -15.68 7.00 -26.48
CA THR A 379 -16.23 5.74 -25.96
C THR A 379 -15.14 4.85 -25.38
N GLU A 380 -15.53 3.98 -24.46
CA GLU A 380 -14.66 2.96 -23.86
C GLU A 380 -13.99 2.11 -24.95
N THR A 381 -14.75 1.76 -26.01
CA THR A 381 -14.25 1.03 -27.17
C THR A 381 -13.21 1.83 -27.96
N GLU A 382 -13.48 3.10 -28.29
CA GLU A 382 -12.54 3.95 -29.03
C GLU A 382 -11.23 4.17 -28.26
N VAL A 383 -11.30 4.31 -26.94
CA VAL A 383 -10.12 4.42 -26.07
C VAL A 383 -9.32 3.14 -26.08
N MET A 384 -9.96 1.98 -25.86
CA MET A 384 -9.28 0.68 -25.92
C MET A 384 -8.66 0.42 -27.30
N GLU A 385 -9.38 0.69 -28.39
CA GLU A 385 -8.84 0.56 -29.73
C GLU A 385 -7.64 1.48 -29.98
N SER A 386 -7.68 2.71 -29.47
CA SER A 386 -6.56 3.66 -29.59
C SER A 386 -5.34 3.16 -28.83
N TYR A 387 -5.54 2.65 -27.61
CA TYR A 387 -4.49 2.03 -26.81
C TYR A 387 -3.85 0.83 -27.51
N LEU A 388 -4.66 -0.03 -28.14
CA LEU A 388 -4.18 -1.23 -28.84
C LEU A 388 -3.55 -0.96 -30.22
N LYS A 389 -3.85 0.20 -30.85
CA LYS A 389 -3.35 0.56 -32.19
C LYS A 389 -1.95 1.18 -32.18
N GLU A 390 -1.56 1.86 -31.11
CA GLU A 390 -0.14 2.25 -30.96
C GLU A 390 0.66 0.96 -30.75
N PRO A 391 1.77 0.76 -31.49
CA PRO A 391 2.49 -0.51 -31.47
C PRO A 391 2.87 -0.85 -30.03
N PRO A 392 2.30 -1.92 -29.45
CA PRO A 392 2.70 -2.32 -28.12
C PRO A 392 4.10 -2.88 -28.29
N HIS A 393 5.07 -2.33 -27.56
CA HIS A 393 6.33 -3.05 -27.38
C HIS A 393 6.12 -4.42 -26.71
N MET A 394 4.91 -4.81 -26.32
CA MET A 394 4.60 -6.10 -25.74
C MET A 394 3.11 -6.48 -25.84
N LEU A 395 2.76 -7.33 -26.80
CA LEU A 395 1.56 -8.18 -26.66
C LEU A 395 1.87 -9.68 -26.77
N MET A 396 3.13 -10.10 -26.81
CA MET A 396 3.46 -11.53 -26.75
C MET A 396 4.82 -11.75 -26.07
N GLN A 397 4.85 -11.97 -24.75
CA GLN A 397 5.86 -12.82 -24.08
C GLN A 397 5.64 -13.08 -22.57
N ALA A 398 4.48 -12.75 -21.99
CA ALA A 398 4.20 -13.05 -20.57
C ALA A 398 3.30 -14.29 -20.33
N VAL A 399 3.04 -15.12 -21.35
CA VAL A 399 2.25 -16.37 -21.21
C VAL A 399 3.12 -17.64 -21.34
N GLN A 400 4.43 -17.52 -21.49
CA GLN A 400 5.34 -18.68 -21.49
C GLN A 400 6.68 -18.35 -20.82
N ALA A 401 6.73 -18.47 -19.50
CA ALA A 401 7.94 -18.83 -18.73
C ALA A 401 7.51 -19.40 -17.38
#